data_AF-A0A357EGB5-F1
#
_entry.id   AF-A0A357EGB5-F1
#
_cell.length_a   1.000
_cell.length_b   1.000
_cell.length_c   1.000
_cell.angle_alpha   90.00
_cell.angle_beta   90.00
_cell.angle_gamma   90.00
#
_symmetry.space_group_name_H-M   'P 1'
#
loop_
_entity.id
_entity.type
_entity.pdbx_description
1 polymer ?
#
loop_
_entity_poly.entity_id
_entity_poly.type
_entity_poly.pdbx_seq_one_letter_code
_entity_poly.pdbx_strand_id
1 'polypeptide(L)'
;LAIGVWVGFDDERPIKLTGAQAALPIWSELAVRLIPRQHSDFDLPSGIVERRIDPRTGQLATAQCPEHRTEFFIVGTEPTVYCEVHGGGFLEQLKETFGVSP
;
A
#
# COMPACT_ATOMS: atom_id res chain seq x y z
N LEU A 1 -5.65 7.84 17.55
CA LEU A 1 -6.49 9.03 17.28
C LEU A 1 -7.20 8.80 15.96
N ALA A 2 -8.47 9.18 15.84
CA ALA A 2 -9.20 9.22 14.57
C ALA A 2 -9.75 10.63 14.36
N ILE A 3 -9.70 11.15 13.13
CA ILE A 3 -10.20 12.47 12.75
C ILE A 3 -11.13 12.28 11.55
N GLY A 4 -12.37 12.72 11.68
CA GLY A 4 -13.34 12.79 10.58
C GLY A 4 -13.77 14.24 10.36
N VAL A 5 -13.85 14.66 9.11
CA VAL A 5 -14.35 15.98 8.71
C VAL A 5 -15.44 15.80 7.68
N TRP A 6 -16.58 16.45 7.90
CA TRP A 6 -17.67 16.54 6.95
C TRP A 6 -17.92 18.01 6.61
N VAL A 7 -18.22 18.30 5.35
CA VAL A 7 -18.57 19.64 4.88
C VAL A 7 -19.81 19.52 3.99
N GLY A 8 -20.83 20.29 4.34
CA GLY A 8 -22.08 20.36 3.61
C GLY A 8 -22.93 21.52 4.10
N PHE A 9 -24.05 21.75 3.43
CA PHE A 9 -25.08 22.65 3.92
C PHE A 9 -26.17 21.84 4.63
N ASP A 10 -26.75 22.42 5.68
CA ASP A 10 -27.80 21.76 6.46
C ASP A 10 -29.10 21.52 5.65
N ASP A 11 -29.28 22.26 4.55
CA ASP A 11 -30.44 22.16 3.64
C ASP A 11 -30.18 21.21 2.45
N GLU A 12 -29.18 20.33 2.57
CA GLU A 12 -28.80 19.29 1.58
C GLU A 12 -28.46 19.80 0.17
N ARG A 13 -28.34 21.12 -0.02
CA ARG A 13 -28.03 21.67 -1.35
C ARG A 13 -26.61 21.29 -1.80
N PRO A 14 -26.36 21.14 -3.11
CA PRO A 14 -25.04 20.73 -3.60
C PRO A 14 -23.97 21.79 -3.33
N ILE A 15 -22.88 21.39 -2.67
CA ILE A 15 -21.69 22.24 -2.48
C ILE A 15 -20.84 22.42 -3.75
N LYS A 16 -21.04 21.56 -4.76
CA LYS A 16 -20.27 21.53 -6.03
C LYS A 16 -18.75 21.44 -5.86
N LEU A 17 -18.30 20.82 -4.77
CA LEU A 17 -16.91 20.52 -4.45
C LEU A 17 -16.76 19.04 -4.10
N THR A 18 -15.61 18.46 -4.41
CA THR A 18 -15.27 17.11 -3.93
C THR A 18 -14.85 17.14 -2.46
N GLY A 19 -14.85 15.98 -1.79
CA GLY A 19 -14.35 15.86 -0.42
C GLY A 19 -12.89 16.32 -0.28
N ALA A 20 -12.06 16.09 -1.30
CA ALA A 20 -10.67 16.54 -1.33
C ALA A 20 -10.52 18.07 -1.44
N GLN A 21 -11.52 18.77 -1.98
CA GLN A 21 -11.51 20.23 -2.08
C GLN A 21 -12.07 20.90 -0.82
N ALA A 22 -13.07 20.28 -0.17
CA ALA A 22 -13.76 20.88 0.97
C ALA A 22 -13.25 20.36 2.32
N ALA A 23 -13.27 19.05 2.55
CA ALA A 23 -12.99 18.46 3.86
C ALA A 23 -11.49 18.21 4.10
N LEU A 24 -10.74 17.80 3.07
CA LEU A 24 -9.32 17.44 3.21
C LEU A 24 -8.42 18.57 3.74
N PRO A 25 -8.57 19.85 3.34
CA PRO A 25 -7.73 20.93 3.88
C PRO A 25 -7.93 21.15 5.40
N ILE A 26 -9.17 21.02 5.88
CA ILE A 26 -9.50 21.13 7.31
C ILE A 26 -8.92 19.92 8.07
N TRP A 27 -9.11 18.72 7.52
CA TRP A 27 -8.58 17.49 8.09
C TRP A 27 -7.04 17.54 8.19
N SER A 28 -6.35 18.01 7.15
CA SER A 28 -4.89 18.03 7.12
C SER A 28 -4.29 19.02 8.12
N GLU A 29 -4.91 20.20 8.29
CA GLU A 29 -4.50 21.18 9.30
C GLU A 29 -4.62 20.58 10.72
N LEU A 30 -5.71 19.87 11.00
CA LEU A 30 -5.90 19.17 12.28
C LEU A 30 -4.91 18.02 12.45
N ALA A 31 -4.71 17.19 11.42
CA ALA A 31 -3.80 16.06 11.44
C ALA A 31 -2.36 16.50 11.76
N VAL A 32 -1.86 17.55 11.10
CA VAL A 32 -0.51 18.11 11.34
C VAL A 32 -0.35 18.63 12.77
N ARG A 33 -1.41 19.18 13.38
CA ARG A 33 -1.36 19.71 14.74
C ARG A 33 -1.51 18.63 15.82
N LEU A 34 -2.33 17.62 15.57
CA LEU A 34 -2.77 16.66 16.59
C LEU A 34 -2.03 15.32 16.53
N ILE A 35 -1.53 14.90 15.37
CA ILE A 35 -0.81 13.64 15.24
C ILE A 35 0.65 13.84 15.65
N PRO A 36 1.15 13.11 16.68
CA PRO A 36 2.55 13.18 17.07
C PRO A 36 3.48 12.75 15.94
N ARG A 37 4.66 13.39 15.82
CA ARG A 37 5.69 13.00 14.84
C ARG A 37 6.24 11.59 15.07
N GLN A 38 6.21 11.12 16.31
CA GLN A 38 6.56 9.75 16.66
C GLN A 38 5.26 9.02 17.00
N HIS A 39 4.87 8.10 16.13
CA HIS A 39 3.80 7.16 16.38
C HIS A 39 4.31 5.76 16.06
N SER A 40 3.77 4.75 16.74
CA SER A 40 3.97 3.36 16.33
C SER A 40 3.28 3.13 14.99
N ASP A 41 3.89 2.31 14.15
CA ASP A 41 3.20 1.76 13.00
C ASP A 41 2.14 0.74 13.44
N PHE A 42 1.27 0.36 12.50
CA PHE A 42 0.33 -0.72 12.73
C PHE A 42 1.06 -2.05 12.67
N ASP A 43 0.80 -2.92 13.64
CA ASP A 43 1.28 -4.30 13.59
C ASP A 43 0.65 -5.04 12.41
N LEU A 44 1.46 -5.84 11.71
CA LEU A 44 0.97 -6.67 10.62
C LEU A 44 0.00 -7.72 11.16
N PRO A 45 -1.28 -7.73 10.73
CA PRO A 45 -2.23 -8.72 11.21
C PRO A 45 -1.83 -10.14 10.79
N SER A 46 -2.19 -11.13 11.60
CA SER A 46 -2.07 -12.53 11.21
C SER A 46 -2.86 -12.80 9.92
N GLY A 47 -2.30 -13.60 9.01
CA GLY A 47 -2.95 -13.93 7.74
C GLY A 47 -2.73 -12.90 6.64
N ILE A 48 -1.90 -11.88 6.87
CA ILE A 48 -1.40 -10.98 5.83
C ILE A 48 0.06 -11.31 5.52
N VAL A 49 0.41 -11.33 4.24
CA VAL A 49 1.79 -11.51 3.75
C VAL A 49 2.22 -10.32 2.91
N GLU A 50 3.50 -9.97 3.06
CA GLU A 50 4.16 -8.97 2.23
C GLU A 50 4.79 -9.63 1.00
N ARG A 51 4.63 -9.03 -0.18
CA ARG A 51 5.33 -9.43 -1.40
C ARG A 51 5.86 -8.22 -2.16
N ARG A 52 7.01 -8.40 -2.82
CA ARG A 52 7.53 -7.43 -3.78
C ARG A 52 6.97 -7.75 -5.16
N ILE A 53 6.24 -6.80 -5.73
CA ILE A 53 5.49 -6.94 -6.98
C ILE A 53 6.08 -6.02 -8.04
N ASP A 54 6.16 -6.50 -9.28
CA ASP A 54 6.38 -5.64 -10.44
C ASP A 54 5.05 -4.92 -10.76
N PRO A 55 4.97 -3.59 -10.58
CA PRO A 55 3.71 -2.86 -10.75
C PRO A 55 3.17 -2.91 -12.19
N ARG A 56 3.98 -3.32 -13.18
CA ARG A 56 3.55 -3.44 -14.57
C ARG A 56 2.83 -4.74 -14.86
N THR A 57 3.19 -5.82 -14.17
CA THR A 57 2.65 -7.17 -14.43
C THR A 57 1.77 -7.69 -13.31
N GLY A 58 1.91 -7.17 -12.09
CA GLY A 58 1.25 -7.71 -10.90
C GLY A 58 1.85 -9.06 -10.42
N GLN A 59 2.98 -9.47 -10.98
CA GLN A 59 3.70 -10.70 -10.63
C GLN A 59 4.80 -10.42 -9.60
N LEU A 60 5.35 -11.46 -8.97
CA LEU A 60 6.46 -11.32 -8.02
C LEU A 60 7.67 -10.68 -8.74
N ALA A 61 8.17 -9.57 -8.21
CA ALA A 61 9.28 -8.86 -8.82
C ALA A 61 10.55 -9.70 -8.80
N THR A 62 11.29 -9.70 -9.90
CA THR A 62 12.63 -10.27 -10.01
C THR A 62 13.68 -9.19 -9.80
N ALA A 63 14.95 -9.54 -9.62
CA ALA A 63 16.04 -8.56 -9.50
C ALA A 63 16.23 -7.68 -10.75
N GLN A 64 15.62 -8.05 -11.88
CA GLN A 64 15.70 -7.38 -13.16
C GLN A 64 14.50 -6.46 -13.42
N CYS A 65 13.49 -6.46 -12.55
CA CYS A 65 12.38 -5.52 -12.63
C CYS A 65 12.91 -4.08 -12.40
N PRO A 66 12.54 -3.12 -13.26
CA PRO A 66 13.00 -1.73 -13.12
C PRO A 66 12.35 -1.04 -11.91
N GLU A 67 11.14 -1.47 -11.54
CA GLU A 67 10.38 -0.97 -10.40
C GLU A 67 9.84 -2.15 -9.59
N HIS A 68 9.84 -2.00 -8.27
CA HIS A 68 9.30 -2.97 -7.33
C HIS A 68 8.41 -2.20 -6.36
N ARG A 69 7.22 -2.73 -6.05
CA ARG A 69 6.35 -2.21 -5.00
C ARG A 69 6.09 -3.29 -3.97
N THR A 70 6.17 -2.91 -2.69
CA THR A 70 5.69 -3.76 -1.61
C THR A 70 4.17 -3.69 -1.59
N GLU A 71 3.52 -4.84 -1.69
CA GLU A 71 2.08 -5.00 -1.57
C GLU A 71 1.76 -6.07 -0.52
N PHE A 72 0.59 -5.93 0.11
CA PHE A 72 0.10 -6.80 1.17
C PHE A 72 -1.10 -7.61 0.69
N PHE A 73 -1.05 -8.91 0.93
CA PHE A 73 -2.06 -9.87 0.47
C PHE A 73 -2.59 -10.68 1.64
N ILE A 74 -3.85 -11.14 1.53
CA ILE A 74 -4.31 -12.23 2.38
C ILE A 74 -3.53 -13.48 1.99
N VAL A 75 -3.05 -14.26 2.96
CA VAL A 75 -2.34 -15.54 2.71
C VAL A 75 -3.15 -16.40 1.73
N GLY A 76 -2.50 -16.86 0.67
CA GLY A 76 -3.08 -17.67 -0.39
C GLY A 76 -3.72 -16.88 -1.52
N THR A 77 -3.74 -15.54 -1.44
CA THR A 77 -4.20 -14.65 -2.52
C THR A 77 -3.06 -13.89 -3.19
N GLU A 78 -1.84 -14.03 -2.68
CA GLU A 78 -0.69 -13.39 -3.29
C GLU A 78 -0.34 -14.00 -4.66
N PRO A 79 0.27 -13.20 -5.56
CA PRO A 79 0.91 -13.73 -6.75
C PRO A 79 1.97 -14.77 -6.40
N THR A 80 1.97 -15.89 -7.11
CA THR A 80 2.93 -16.98 -6.93
C THR A 80 3.90 -17.14 -8.12
N VAL A 81 3.71 -16.33 -9.17
CA VAL A 81 4.49 -16.38 -10.38
C VAL A 81 5.43 -15.18 -10.39
N TYR A 82 6.71 -15.42 -10.68
CA TYR A 82 7.69 -14.35 -10.89
C TYR A 82 7.46 -13.63 -12.20
N CYS A 83 7.84 -12.36 -12.23
CA CYS A 83 7.74 -11.50 -13.39
C CYS A 83 8.33 -12.21 -14.63
N GLU A 84 7.48 -12.44 -15.62
CA GLU A 84 7.86 -13.11 -16.86
C GLU A 84 8.44 -12.12 -17.88
N VAL A 85 8.19 -10.82 -17.67
CA VAL A 85 8.64 -9.74 -18.56
C VAL A 85 10.09 -9.37 -18.28
N HIS A 86 10.49 -9.38 -17.01
CA HIS A 86 11.84 -9.05 -16.58
C HIS A 86 12.47 -10.32 -16.00
N GLY A 87 13.52 -10.84 -16.65
CA GLY A 87 14.08 -12.17 -16.39
C GLY A 87 14.58 -12.39 -14.95
N GLY A 88 15.19 -13.56 -14.69
CA GLY A 88 15.76 -13.87 -13.38
C GLY A 88 14.80 -14.57 -12.39
N GLY A 89 13.54 -14.80 -12.77
CA GLY A 89 12.56 -15.53 -11.94
C GLY A 89 13.05 -16.90 -11.47
N PHE A 90 13.75 -17.66 -12.32
CA PHE A 90 14.36 -18.95 -11.93
C PHE A 90 15.40 -18.80 -10.81
N LEU A 91 16.24 -17.77 -10.86
CA LEU A 91 17.26 -17.53 -9.84
C LEU A 91 16.63 -17.13 -8.50
N GLU A 92 15.59 -16.30 -8.54
CA GLU A 92 14.87 -15.90 -7.32
C GLU A 92 14.11 -17.07 -6.70
N GLN A 93 13.48 -17.92 -7.51
CA GLN A 93 12.80 -19.11 -7.04
C GLN A 93 13.77 -20.10 -6.35
N LEU A 94 14.99 -20.25 -6.87
CA LEU A 94 16.03 -21.04 -6.21
C LEU A 94 16.45 -20.40 -4.87
N LYS A 95 16.69 -19.09 -4.82
CA LYS A 95 17.10 -18.41 -3.58
C LYS A 95 16.06 -18.58 -2.47
N GLU A 96 14.78 -18.40 -2.79
CA GLU A 96 13.69 -18.60 -1.83
C GLU A 96 13.60 -20.06 -1.37
N THR A 97 13.65 -21.01 -2.31
CA THR A 97 13.51 -22.45 -1.99
C THR A 97 14.64 -22.97 -1.09
N PHE A 98 15.86 -22.48 -1.30
CA PHE A 98 17.04 -22.90 -0.54
C PHE A 98 17.32 -22.00 0.68
N GLY A 99 16.44 -21.04 0.97
CA GLY A 99 16.54 -20.17 2.15
C GLY A 99 17.81 -19.32 2.18
N VAL A 100 18.41 -19.04 1.01
CA VAL A 100 19.64 -18.26 0.88
C VAL A 100 19.28 -16.80 0.66
N SER A 101 18.62 -16.21 1.64
CA SER A 101 18.44 -14.77 1.76
C SER A 101 19.18 -14.30 3.01
N PRO A 102 19.94 -13.18 2.98
CA PRO A 102 20.45 -12.57 4.19
C PRO A 102 19.33 -12.10 5.12
#